data_AF-A0A959SRB3-F1
#
_entry.id   AF-A0A959SRB3-F1
#
_cell.length_a   1.000
_cell.length_b   1.000
_cell.length_c   1.000
_cell.angle_alpha   90.00
_cell.angle_beta   90.00
_cell.angle_gamma   90.00
#
_symmetry.space_group_name_H-M   'P 1'
#
loop_
_entity.id
_entity.type
_entity.pdbx_description
1 polymer ?
#
loop_
_entity_poly.entity_id
_entity_poly.type
_entity_poly.pdbx_seq_one_letter_code
_entity_poly.pdbx_strand_id
1 'polypeptide(L)'
;MAVMILTVGISTGFQSEVRAKVTGAGSPIEIVPLAQADGRASERVRIAQPFYPWLDTVPGIAHIQVFAQQPGIVETPDDIQGVVVKGVGADHDWEFLRRHLVAGTVPTIGDSVRSQVLISHWLARRLQRQTGDELTIYLIKGREDIRPRKYRICGIYETGLEKVDHQLVYLDIAHIQRFAQWGLQAEIRVEDDSAHGGLRIEGLAFGGDGRYVFRWPGTGLQGKGPHAICARRDTTLTLVVSDNGGTLPDTAWVTIKPSG
;
A
#
# COMPACT_ATOMS: atom_id res chain seq x y z
N MET A 1 50.63 -21.23 4.67
CA MET A 1 49.96 -20.75 5.90
C MET A 1 49.28 -19.40 5.69
N ALA A 2 50.00 -18.35 5.25
CA ALA A 2 49.40 -17.03 5.00
C ALA A 2 48.26 -17.05 3.95
N VAL A 3 48.42 -17.80 2.85
CA VAL A 3 47.39 -17.93 1.81
C VAL A 3 46.10 -18.54 2.36
N MET A 4 46.19 -19.59 3.20
CA MET A 4 45.00 -20.21 3.79
C MET A 4 44.25 -19.27 4.73
N ILE A 5 44.97 -18.47 5.53
CA ILE A 5 44.36 -17.45 6.41
C ILE A 5 43.64 -16.38 5.58
N LEU A 6 44.29 -15.89 4.51
CA LEU A 6 43.69 -14.94 3.58
C LEU A 6 42.45 -15.52 2.90
N THR A 7 42.52 -16.75 2.38
CA THR A 7 41.37 -17.41 1.74
C THR A 7 40.21 -17.58 2.71
N VAL A 8 40.46 -18.04 3.94
CA VAL A 8 39.41 -18.19 4.95
C VAL A 8 38.83 -16.84 5.32
N GLY A 9 39.64 -15.81 5.56
CA GLY A 9 39.16 -14.47 5.88
C GLY A 9 38.31 -13.83 4.78
N ILE A 10 38.72 -13.96 3.52
CA ILE A 10 37.95 -13.47 2.37
C ILE A 10 36.65 -14.26 2.21
N SER A 11 36.71 -15.59 2.33
CA SER A 11 35.54 -16.45 2.17
C SER A 11 34.48 -16.20 3.26
N THR A 12 34.90 -16.10 4.52
CA THR A 12 33.99 -15.82 5.64
C THR A 12 33.44 -14.41 5.58
N GLY A 13 34.27 -13.41 5.23
CA GLY A 13 33.84 -12.04 5.04
C GLY A 13 32.79 -11.91 3.94
N PHE A 14 33.04 -12.53 2.78
CA PHE A 14 32.09 -12.55 1.67
C PHE A 14 30.77 -13.24 2.04
N GLN A 15 30.82 -14.40 2.70
CA GLN A 15 29.60 -15.09 3.16
C GLN A 15 28.80 -14.25 4.15
N SER A 16 29.49 -13.56 5.08
CA SER A 16 28.85 -12.67 6.05
C SER A 16 28.17 -11.50 5.35
N GLU A 17 28.83 -10.88 4.38
CA GLU A 17 28.29 -9.74 3.62
C GLU A 17 27.07 -10.14 2.78
N VAL A 18 27.16 -11.25 2.04
CA VAL A 18 26.03 -11.78 1.26
C VAL A 18 24.86 -12.10 2.18
N ARG A 19 25.11 -12.75 3.32
CA ARG A 19 24.05 -13.06 4.29
C ARG A 19 23.39 -11.80 4.80
N ALA A 20 24.17 -10.81 5.25
CA ALA A 20 23.67 -9.55 5.78
C ALA A 20 22.80 -8.80 4.76
N LYS A 21 23.22 -8.76 3.48
CA LYS A 21 22.44 -8.13 2.41
C LYS A 21 21.14 -8.89 2.12
N VAL A 22 21.19 -10.22 2.02
CA VAL A 22 20.01 -11.03 1.74
C VAL A 22 18.98 -10.91 2.89
N THR A 23 19.44 -10.96 4.14
CA THR A 23 18.55 -10.81 5.30
C THR A 23 18.05 -9.37 5.49
N GLY A 24 18.83 -8.37 5.08
CA GLY A 24 18.43 -6.97 5.19
C GLY A 24 17.46 -6.51 4.10
N ALA A 25 17.56 -7.08 2.89
CA ALA A 25 16.64 -6.74 1.80
C ALA A 25 15.34 -7.57 1.82
N GLY A 26 15.41 -8.80 2.32
CA GLY A 26 14.29 -9.74 2.37
C GLY A 26 13.61 -9.82 3.73
N SER A 27 12.56 -10.63 3.79
CA SER A 27 11.97 -11.09 5.05
C SER A 27 12.37 -12.57 5.22
N PRO A 28 13.02 -12.97 6.34
CA PRO A 28 13.37 -14.37 6.55
C PRO A 28 12.16 -15.31 6.62
N ILE A 29 11.02 -14.79 7.08
CA ILE A 29 9.75 -15.50 7.22
C ILE A 29 8.65 -14.57 6.70
N GLU A 30 7.73 -15.11 5.91
CA GLU A 30 6.57 -14.40 5.38
C GLU A 30 5.29 -15.16 5.72
N ILE A 31 4.26 -14.43 6.17
CA ILE A 31 2.93 -14.95 6.43
C ILE A 31 2.03 -14.50 5.28
N VAL A 32 1.73 -15.40 4.37
CA VAL A 32 0.91 -15.14 3.16
C VAL A 32 -0.31 -16.05 3.11
N PRO A 33 -1.40 -15.65 2.42
CA PRO A 33 -2.56 -16.51 2.23
C PRO A 33 -2.20 -17.81 1.51
N LEU A 34 -2.84 -18.92 1.91
CA LEU A 34 -2.69 -20.20 1.20
C LEU A 34 -3.16 -20.13 -0.26
N ALA A 35 -4.10 -19.24 -0.56
CA ALA A 35 -4.64 -19.04 -1.90
C ALA A 35 -3.68 -18.27 -2.84
N GLN A 36 -2.55 -17.76 -2.35
CA GLN A 36 -1.61 -16.99 -3.15
C GLN A 36 -0.89 -17.90 -4.15
N ALA A 37 -1.27 -17.79 -5.43
CA ALA A 37 -0.70 -18.62 -6.50
C ALA A 37 0.61 -18.05 -7.09
N ASP A 38 0.78 -16.72 -7.12
CA ASP A 38 1.98 -16.03 -7.59
C ASP A 38 2.68 -15.33 -6.42
N GLY A 39 3.95 -15.64 -6.18
CA GLY A 39 4.76 -15.01 -5.14
C GLY A 39 5.02 -13.52 -5.37
N ARG A 40 4.75 -12.98 -6.56
CA ARG A 40 4.93 -11.56 -6.90
C ARG A 40 3.66 -10.72 -6.73
N ALA A 41 2.51 -11.38 -6.56
CA ALA A 41 1.20 -10.75 -6.41
C ALA A 41 0.60 -11.19 -5.08
N SER A 42 0.52 -10.27 -4.13
CA SER A 42 -0.04 -10.56 -2.81
C SER A 42 -1.56 -10.67 -2.90
N GLU A 43 -2.11 -11.59 -2.12
CA GLU A 43 -3.55 -11.67 -1.84
C GLU A 43 -3.89 -10.98 -0.51
N ARG A 44 -5.13 -10.50 -0.35
CA ARG A 44 -5.52 -9.75 0.85
C ARG A 44 -5.49 -10.64 2.10
N VAL A 45 -4.85 -10.15 3.17
CA VAL A 45 -4.87 -10.75 4.52
C VAL A 45 -5.59 -9.80 5.46
N ARG A 46 -6.47 -10.32 6.33
CA ARG A 46 -7.04 -9.50 7.42
C ARG A 46 -5.96 -9.23 8.45
N ILE A 47 -5.73 -7.95 8.79
CA ILE A 47 -4.72 -7.57 9.79
C ILE A 47 -5.07 -8.07 11.21
N ALA A 48 -6.36 -8.14 11.53
CA ALA A 48 -6.83 -8.68 12.80
C ALA A 48 -6.67 -10.22 12.80
N GLN A 49 -5.54 -10.68 13.33
CA GLN A 49 -5.20 -12.09 13.51
C GLN A 49 -4.90 -12.37 14.98
N PRO A 50 -5.11 -13.60 15.48
CA PRO A 50 -4.82 -13.95 16.87
C PRO A 50 -3.38 -13.69 17.31
N PHE A 51 -2.44 -13.68 16.36
CA PHE A 51 -1.01 -13.45 16.59
C PHE A 51 -0.58 -11.99 16.41
N TYR A 52 -1.43 -11.10 15.89
CA TYR A 52 -1.08 -9.69 15.62
C TYR A 52 -1.85 -8.78 16.61
N PRO A 53 -1.21 -7.80 17.26
CA PRO A 53 0.14 -7.27 16.97
C PRO A 53 1.27 -7.89 17.81
N TRP A 54 0.98 -8.72 18.81
CA TRP A 54 1.93 -9.10 19.87
C TRP A 54 3.07 -10.05 19.44
N LEU A 55 3.12 -10.49 18.19
CA LEU A 55 4.14 -11.44 17.72
C LEU A 55 5.58 -10.91 17.91
N ASP A 56 5.75 -9.59 17.93
CA ASP A 56 7.01 -8.90 18.25
C ASP A 56 7.51 -9.10 19.69
N THR A 57 6.67 -9.60 20.59
CA THR A 57 7.05 -9.94 21.98
C THR A 57 7.67 -11.33 22.12
N VAL A 58 7.61 -12.15 21.07
CA VAL A 58 8.12 -13.54 21.12
C VAL A 58 9.65 -13.56 20.98
N PRO A 59 10.37 -14.24 21.89
CA PRO A 59 11.83 -14.37 21.78
C PRO A 59 12.28 -14.90 20.42
N GLY A 60 13.21 -14.19 19.78
CA GLY A 60 13.71 -14.52 18.44
C GLY A 60 13.02 -13.80 17.29
N ILE A 61 11.91 -13.09 17.55
CA ILE A 61 11.25 -12.21 16.57
C ILE A 61 11.71 -10.78 16.84
N ALA A 62 12.52 -10.22 15.94
CA ALA A 62 13.04 -8.86 16.11
C ALA A 62 12.02 -7.79 15.69
N HIS A 63 11.24 -8.08 14.66
CA HIS A 63 10.34 -7.11 14.04
C HIS A 63 9.26 -7.81 13.21
N ILE A 64 8.06 -7.22 13.17
CA ILE A 64 6.96 -7.63 12.30
C ILE A 64 6.51 -6.41 11.49
N GLN A 65 6.30 -6.61 10.20
CA GLN A 65 5.87 -5.56 9.28
C GLN A 65 4.87 -6.07 8.25
N VAL A 66 3.91 -5.23 7.88
CA VAL A 66 2.97 -5.52 6.79
C VAL A 66 3.56 -5.15 5.44
N PHE A 67 3.26 -5.96 4.43
CA PHE A 67 3.64 -5.70 3.05
C PHE A 67 2.57 -6.17 2.08
N ALA A 68 2.62 -5.64 0.86
CA ALA A 68 1.92 -6.18 -0.29
C ALA A 68 2.82 -6.06 -1.51
N GLN A 69 2.67 -6.96 -2.46
CA GLN A 69 3.40 -6.95 -3.73
C GLN A 69 2.43 -6.98 -4.89
N GLN A 70 2.78 -6.25 -5.95
CA GLN A 70 2.07 -6.32 -7.21
C GLN A 70 3.05 -6.25 -8.37
N PRO A 71 2.91 -7.09 -9.41
CA PRO A 71 3.64 -6.92 -10.65
C PRO A 71 3.27 -5.58 -11.29
N GLY A 72 4.28 -4.89 -11.80
CA GLY A 72 4.15 -3.62 -12.49
C GLY A 72 5.04 -3.55 -13.70
N ILE A 73 4.72 -2.59 -14.56
CA ILE A 73 5.52 -2.25 -15.73
C ILE A 73 5.90 -0.77 -15.64
N VAL A 74 7.13 -0.45 -16.02
CA VAL A 74 7.57 0.93 -16.24
C VAL A 74 8.11 1.07 -17.65
N GLU A 75 7.74 2.18 -18.30
CA GLU A 75 8.25 2.53 -19.63
C GLU A 75 9.59 3.24 -19.50
N THR A 76 10.58 2.77 -20.27
CA THR A 76 11.85 3.48 -20.48
C THR A 76 11.80 4.17 -21.86
N PRO A 77 12.75 5.06 -22.20
CA PRO A 77 12.78 5.68 -23.53
C PRO A 77 12.86 4.67 -24.68
N ASP A 78 13.50 3.52 -24.45
CA ASP A 78 13.84 2.55 -25.50
C ASP A 78 13.11 1.20 -25.35
N ASP A 79 12.49 0.91 -24.21
CA ASP A 79 11.93 -0.42 -23.88
C ASP A 79 10.89 -0.37 -22.74
N ILE A 80 10.45 -1.54 -22.29
CA ILE A 80 9.55 -1.75 -21.18
C ILE A 80 10.27 -2.61 -20.13
N GLN A 81 10.27 -2.16 -18.87
CA GLN A 81 10.86 -2.90 -17.77
C GLN A 81 9.77 -3.44 -16.83
N GLY A 82 9.79 -4.75 -16.59
CA GLY A 82 9.01 -5.38 -15.54
C GLY A 82 9.60 -5.10 -14.15
N VAL A 83 8.74 -4.71 -13.22
CA VAL A 83 9.08 -4.46 -11.81
C VAL A 83 8.11 -5.18 -10.88
N VAL A 84 8.52 -5.40 -9.64
CA VAL A 84 7.65 -5.82 -8.54
C VAL A 84 7.53 -4.63 -7.60
N VAL A 85 6.31 -4.11 -7.50
CA VAL A 85 5.97 -3.00 -6.63
C VAL A 85 5.74 -3.56 -5.24
N LYS A 86 6.64 -3.26 -4.30
CA LYS A 86 6.55 -3.64 -2.90
C LYS A 86 5.97 -2.47 -2.11
N GLY A 87 4.70 -2.60 -1.74
CA GLY A 87 4.01 -1.71 -0.84
C GLY A 87 4.34 -2.07 0.60
N VAL A 88 4.74 -1.08 1.39
CA VAL A 88 5.12 -1.26 2.80
C VAL A 88 4.28 -0.38 3.71
N GLY A 89 4.03 -0.87 4.93
CA GLY A 89 3.31 -0.13 5.96
C GLY A 89 4.19 0.86 6.74
N ALA A 90 3.57 1.60 7.65
CA ALA A 90 4.27 2.56 8.52
C ALA A 90 5.19 1.87 9.55
N ASP A 91 4.98 0.57 9.76
CA ASP A 91 5.78 -0.34 10.55
C ASP A 91 7.10 -0.75 9.85
N HIS A 92 7.29 -0.46 8.56
CA HIS A 92 8.47 -0.95 7.83
C HIS A 92 9.81 -0.47 8.41
N ASP A 93 10.74 -1.41 8.60
CA ASP A 93 12.11 -1.10 8.96
C ASP A 93 12.93 -0.64 7.74
N TRP A 94 13.19 0.68 7.71
CA TRP A 94 13.96 1.34 6.65
C TRP A 94 15.49 1.30 6.86
N GLU A 95 16.00 0.76 7.97
CA GLU A 95 17.42 0.86 8.33
C GLU A 95 18.34 0.30 7.24
N PHE A 96 17.99 -0.86 6.67
CA PHE A 96 18.75 -1.47 5.58
C PHE A 96 18.77 -0.59 4.34
N LEU A 97 17.62 -0.11 3.87
CA LEU A 97 17.54 0.71 2.66
C LEU A 97 18.20 2.07 2.85
N ARG A 98 18.08 2.69 4.04
CA ARG A 98 18.75 3.97 4.37
C ARG A 98 20.27 3.85 4.27
N ARG A 99 20.85 2.73 4.72
CA ARG A 99 22.29 2.47 4.58
C ARG A 99 22.75 2.31 3.13
N HIS A 100 21.84 2.00 2.22
CA HIS A 100 22.09 1.80 0.79
C HIS A 100 21.51 2.90 -0.09
N LEU A 101 21.07 4.03 0.48
CA LEU A 101 20.63 5.19 -0.30
C LEU A 101 21.83 5.85 -0.99
N VAL A 102 21.71 6.04 -2.30
CA VAL A 102 22.66 6.77 -3.12
C VAL A 102 22.23 8.23 -3.26
N ALA A 103 20.92 8.49 -3.31
CA ALA A 103 20.35 9.84 -3.39
C ALA A 103 18.95 9.90 -2.76
N GLY A 104 18.58 11.09 -2.26
CA GLY A 104 17.23 11.38 -1.75
C GLY A 104 16.90 10.71 -0.42
N THR A 105 15.62 10.35 -0.22
CA THR A 105 15.09 9.77 1.03
C THR A 105 14.16 8.60 0.76
N VAL A 106 13.85 7.83 1.82
CA VAL A 106 12.78 6.83 1.76
C VAL A 106 11.40 7.47 1.58
N PRO A 107 10.40 6.76 1.03
CA PRO A 107 9.05 7.27 0.83
C PRO A 107 8.37 7.65 2.15
N THR A 108 7.55 8.69 2.12
CA THR A 108 6.63 9.00 3.23
C THR A 108 5.47 8.02 3.20
N ILE A 109 5.27 7.25 4.27
CA ILE A 109 4.18 6.28 4.42
C ILE A 109 3.04 6.89 5.24
N GLY A 110 1.80 6.57 4.89
CA GLY A 110 0.58 7.10 5.50
C GLY A 110 0.04 8.36 4.84
N ASP A 111 0.74 8.92 3.85
CA ASP A 111 0.26 10.04 3.03
C ASP A 111 -0.23 9.52 1.68
N SER A 112 -1.50 9.08 1.65
CA SER A 112 -2.13 8.52 0.45
C SER A 112 -2.30 9.54 -0.70
N VAL A 113 -2.08 10.83 -0.43
CA VAL A 113 -2.11 11.91 -1.41
C VAL A 113 -0.76 12.02 -2.12
N ARG A 114 0.35 11.91 -1.38
CA ARG A 114 1.71 11.96 -1.94
C ARG A 114 2.13 10.60 -2.50
N SER A 115 2.00 10.45 -3.81
CA SER A 115 2.50 9.29 -4.54
C SER A 115 4.02 9.35 -4.68
N GLN A 116 4.75 8.77 -3.73
CA GLN A 116 6.23 8.68 -3.75
C GLN A 116 6.69 7.26 -4.03
N VAL A 117 7.82 7.13 -4.72
CA VAL A 117 8.46 5.84 -5.00
C VAL A 117 9.95 5.91 -4.75
N LEU A 118 10.48 4.84 -4.17
CA LEU A 118 11.91 4.58 -4.04
C LEU A 118 12.30 3.48 -5.03
N ILE A 119 13.26 3.81 -5.89
CA ILE A 119 13.73 2.92 -6.97
C ILE A 119 15.21 2.60 -6.79
N SER A 120 15.69 1.56 -7.47
CA SER A 120 17.12 1.26 -7.50
C SER A 120 17.88 2.19 -8.43
N HIS A 121 19.20 2.29 -8.24
CA HIS A 121 20.12 2.99 -9.12
C HIS A 121 20.15 2.39 -10.53
N TRP A 122 20.06 1.06 -10.61
CA TRP A 122 19.98 0.35 -11.89
C TRP A 122 18.75 0.78 -12.69
N LEU A 123 17.59 0.85 -12.04
CA LEU A 123 16.34 1.24 -12.67
C LEU A 123 16.36 2.73 -13.05
N ALA A 124 16.84 3.59 -12.16
CA ALA A 124 16.99 5.02 -12.41
C ALA A 124 17.82 5.33 -13.67
N ARG A 125 18.96 4.63 -13.84
CA ARG A 125 19.82 4.78 -15.03
C ARG A 125 19.12 4.37 -16.32
N ARG A 126 18.40 3.24 -16.31
CA ARG A 126 17.64 2.77 -17.49
C ARG A 126 16.49 3.70 -17.85
N LEU A 127 15.82 4.27 -16.85
CA LEU A 127 14.76 5.24 -17.05
C LEU A 127 15.28 6.63 -17.43
N GLN A 128 16.59 6.88 -17.28
CA GLN A 128 17.21 8.21 -17.36
C GLN A 128 16.53 9.22 -16.43
N ARG A 129 16.23 8.77 -15.19
CA ARG A 129 15.55 9.57 -14.17
C ARG A 129 16.41 9.74 -12.93
N GLN A 130 16.15 10.82 -12.21
CA GLN A 130 16.78 11.13 -10.93
C GLN A 130 15.73 11.40 -9.86
N THR A 131 16.19 11.60 -8.61
CA THR A 131 15.30 12.02 -7.52
C THR A 131 14.60 13.33 -7.86
N GLY A 132 13.29 13.39 -7.63
CA GLY A 132 12.46 14.54 -7.96
C GLY A 132 11.63 14.37 -9.23
N ASP A 133 12.07 13.50 -10.15
CA ASP A 133 11.34 13.23 -11.40
C ASP A 133 10.07 12.40 -11.16
N GLU A 134 9.19 12.38 -12.16
CA GLU A 134 8.03 11.49 -12.19
C GLU A 134 8.35 10.16 -12.90
N LEU A 135 7.78 9.09 -12.36
CA LEU A 135 7.78 7.74 -12.90
C LEU A 135 6.33 7.25 -13.01
N THR A 136 5.93 6.81 -14.20
CA THR A 136 4.66 6.12 -14.39
C THR A 136 4.87 4.62 -14.19
N ILE A 137 4.10 4.03 -13.27
CA ILE A 137 4.04 2.58 -13.07
C ILE A 137 2.65 2.10 -13.50
N TYR A 138 2.64 1.13 -14.41
CA TYR A 138 1.44 0.45 -14.88
C TYR A 138 1.24 -0.80 -14.02
N LEU A 139 0.28 -0.75 -13.11
CA LEU A 139 -0.09 -1.89 -12.28
C LEU A 139 -1.05 -2.80 -13.04
N ILE A 140 -0.83 -4.11 -12.97
CA ILE A 140 -1.58 -5.11 -13.74
C ILE A 140 -2.46 -5.94 -12.79
N LYS A 141 -3.75 -6.06 -13.08
CA LYS A 141 -4.69 -6.95 -12.39
C LYS A 141 -5.40 -7.83 -13.43
N GLY A 142 -5.09 -9.13 -13.44
CA GLY A 142 -5.62 -10.06 -14.44
C GLY A 142 -5.14 -9.75 -15.86
N ARG A 143 -5.94 -10.11 -16.88
CA ARG A 143 -5.56 -9.97 -18.29
C ARG A 143 -5.91 -8.61 -18.93
N GLU A 144 -6.79 -7.81 -18.32
CA GLU A 144 -7.38 -6.64 -18.98
C GLU A 144 -7.35 -5.35 -18.16
N ASP A 145 -7.01 -5.38 -16.85
CA ASP A 145 -6.99 -4.17 -16.02
C ASP A 145 -5.54 -3.70 -15.79
N ILE A 146 -5.08 -2.82 -16.68
CA ILE A 146 -3.80 -2.11 -16.56
C ILE A 146 -4.11 -0.66 -16.18
N ARG A 147 -3.63 -0.22 -15.01
CA ARG A 147 -3.85 1.16 -14.55
C ARG A 147 -2.53 1.91 -14.42
N PRO A 148 -2.29 2.97 -15.22
CA PRO A 148 -1.13 3.83 -15.03
C PRO A 148 -1.30 4.67 -13.77
N ARG A 149 -0.23 4.78 -12.98
CA ARG A 149 -0.16 5.71 -11.86
C ARG A 149 1.19 6.40 -11.84
N LYS A 150 1.19 7.71 -11.69
CA LYS A 150 2.39 8.53 -11.55
C LYS A 150 2.86 8.57 -10.10
N TYR A 151 4.16 8.42 -9.92
CA TYR A 151 4.85 8.54 -8.65
C TYR A 151 6.04 9.47 -8.80
N ARG A 152 6.32 10.27 -7.77
CA ARG A 152 7.53 11.07 -7.71
C ARG A 152 8.66 10.25 -7.08
N ILE A 153 9.81 10.20 -7.73
CA ILE A 153 10.98 9.49 -7.21
C ILE A 153 11.52 10.26 -6.00
N CYS A 154 11.41 9.70 -4.80
CA CYS A 154 11.87 10.35 -3.58
C CYS A 154 13.31 9.98 -3.22
N GLY A 155 13.78 8.81 -3.67
CA GLY A 155 15.12 8.32 -3.39
C GLY A 155 15.55 7.25 -4.39
N ILE A 156 16.85 7.01 -4.41
CA ILE A 156 17.52 5.99 -5.23
C ILE A 156 18.42 5.17 -4.32
N TYR A 157 18.29 3.85 -4.36
CA TYR A 157 19.09 2.91 -3.55
C TYR A 157 19.97 1.99 -4.41
N GLU A 158 21.03 1.44 -3.84
CA GLU A 158 21.86 0.41 -4.48
C GLU A 158 22.33 -0.61 -3.43
N THR A 159 21.73 -1.80 -3.44
CA THR A 159 22.07 -2.84 -2.45
C THR A 159 23.24 -3.72 -2.90
N GLY A 160 23.49 -3.78 -4.21
CA GLY A 160 24.40 -4.73 -4.83
C GLY A 160 23.82 -6.15 -4.91
N LEU A 161 22.53 -6.33 -4.60
CA LEU A 161 21.80 -7.57 -4.83
C LEU A 161 20.97 -7.43 -6.10
N GLU A 162 21.36 -8.18 -7.13
CA GLU A 162 20.73 -8.11 -8.45
C GLU A 162 19.20 -8.28 -8.41
N LYS A 163 18.70 -9.26 -7.65
CA LYS A 163 17.25 -9.51 -7.53
C LYS A 163 16.48 -8.35 -6.92
N VAL A 164 17.12 -7.58 -6.03
CA VAL A 164 16.50 -6.42 -5.37
C VAL A 164 16.60 -5.25 -6.32
N ASP A 165 17.82 -4.92 -6.74
CA ASP A 165 18.12 -3.74 -7.54
C ASP A 165 17.46 -3.81 -8.93
N HIS A 166 17.26 -4.98 -9.55
CA HIS A 166 16.70 -5.05 -10.90
C HIS A 166 15.17 -5.12 -10.93
N GLN A 167 14.51 -5.44 -9.81
CA GLN A 167 13.07 -5.76 -9.81
C GLN A 167 12.25 -4.93 -8.82
N LEU A 168 12.78 -4.58 -7.65
CA LEU A 168 11.97 -4.02 -6.57
C LEU A 168 11.89 -2.50 -6.60
N VAL A 169 10.67 -1.99 -6.49
CA VAL A 169 10.38 -0.58 -6.19
C VAL A 169 9.53 -0.50 -4.93
N TYR A 170 9.79 0.48 -4.07
CA TYR A 170 9.13 0.61 -2.77
C TYR A 170 8.21 1.82 -2.74
N LEU A 171 7.02 1.65 -2.18
CA LEU A 171 6.02 2.71 -2.00
C LEU A 171 5.08 2.39 -0.83
N ASP A 172 4.14 3.31 -0.54
CA ASP A 172 3.13 3.08 0.48
C ASP A 172 2.12 1.99 0.08
N ILE A 173 1.95 0.99 0.95
CA ILE A 173 1.02 -0.13 0.78
C ILE A 173 -0.41 0.31 0.43
N ALA A 174 -0.83 1.50 0.86
CA ALA A 174 -2.13 2.08 0.54
C ALA A 174 -2.37 2.23 -0.97
N HIS A 175 -1.32 2.40 -1.79
CA HIS A 175 -1.47 2.44 -3.26
C HIS A 175 -1.83 1.07 -3.84
N ILE A 176 -1.19 0.00 -3.34
CA ILE A 176 -1.49 -1.37 -3.77
C ILE A 176 -2.88 -1.77 -3.28
N GLN A 177 -3.23 -1.47 -2.03
CA GLN A 177 -4.55 -1.75 -1.46
C GLN A 177 -5.66 -1.07 -2.26
N ARG A 178 -5.51 0.23 -2.59
CA ARG A 178 -6.48 0.96 -3.42
C ARG A 178 -6.58 0.38 -4.84
N PHE A 179 -5.45 0.07 -5.47
CA PHE A 179 -5.43 -0.56 -6.79
C PHE A 179 -6.15 -1.91 -6.77
N ALA A 180 -5.88 -2.73 -5.76
CA ALA A 180 -6.47 -4.05 -5.61
C ALA A 180 -7.90 -4.03 -5.04
N GLN A 181 -8.40 -2.85 -4.64
CA GLN A 181 -9.72 -2.65 -4.01
C GLN A 181 -9.85 -3.40 -2.67
N TRP A 182 -8.77 -3.45 -1.89
CA TRP A 182 -8.77 -4.06 -0.57
C TRP A 182 -9.40 -3.15 0.48
N GLY A 183 -10.21 -3.74 1.35
CA GLY A 183 -10.99 -2.99 2.33
C GLY A 183 -12.27 -2.39 1.73
N LEU A 184 -13.09 -1.82 2.59
CA LEU A 184 -14.22 -0.99 2.22
C LEU A 184 -13.93 0.43 2.68
N GLN A 185 -14.34 1.41 1.89
CA GLN A 185 -14.31 2.82 2.26
C GLN A 185 -15.72 3.38 2.09
N ALA A 186 -16.33 3.81 3.19
CA ALA A 186 -17.61 4.48 3.24
C ALA A 186 -17.40 5.99 3.16
N GLU A 187 -18.20 6.67 2.34
CA GLU A 187 -18.22 8.13 2.28
C GLU A 187 -19.67 8.61 2.28
N ILE A 188 -19.90 9.80 2.84
CA ILE A 188 -21.21 10.47 2.79
C ILE A 188 -21.03 11.73 1.97
N ARG A 189 -21.71 11.81 0.82
CA ARG A 189 -21.84 13.04 0.05
C ARG A 189 -23.01 13.83 0.61
N VAL A 190 -22.79 15.11 0.86
CA VAL A 190 -23.84 16.05 1.29
C VAL A 190 -23.95 17.16 0.27
N GLU A 191 -25.17 17.38 -0.21
CA GLU A 191 -25.52 18.43 -1.17
C GLU A 191 -26.68 19.26 -0.60
N ASP A 192 -26.76 20.53 -1.00
CA ASP A 192 -27.86 21.41 -0.61
C ASP A 192 -29.08 21.16 -1.53
N ASP A 193 -30.27 21.04 -0.95
CA ASP A 193 -31.54 20.94 -1.68
C ASP A 193 -32.23 22.30 -1.68
N SER A 194 -31.75 23.16 -2.57
CA SER A 194 -32.25 24.52 -2.75
C SER A 194 -33.73 24.58 -3.17
N ALA A 195 -34.31 23.48 -3.68
CA ALA A 195 -35.72 23.42 -4.05
C ALA A 195 -36.66 23.18 -2.85
N HIS A 196 -36.16 22.55 -1.77
CA HIS A 196 -36.99 22.14 -0.63
C HIS A 196 -36.49 22.67 0.74
N GLY A 197 -35.40 23.44 0.76
CA GLY A 197 -34.83 24.02 1.98
C GLY A 197 -34.28 22.96 2.94
N GLY A 198 -33.63 21.93 2.40
CA GLY A 198 -33.08 20.81 3.15
C GLY A 198 -31.73 20.35 2.60
N LEU A 199 -31.20 19.24 3.13
CA LEU A 199 -29.96 18.62 2.65
C LEU A 199 -30.29 17.31 1.94
N ARG A 200 -29.57 17.01 0.86
CA ARG A 200 -29.52 15.68 0.26
C ARG A 200 -28.25 14.98 0.67
N ILE A 201 -28.39 13.76 1.17
CA ILE A 201 -27.25 12.92 1.49
C ILE A 201 -27.26 11.67 0.63
N GLU A 202 -26.08 11.25 0.18
CA GLU A 202 -25.89 10.01 -0.56
C GLU A 202 -24.72 9.24 0.04
N GLY A 203 -24.93 7.95 0.28
CA GLY A 203 -23.86 7.05 0.69
C GLY A 203 -23.04 6.62 -0.53
N LEU A 204 -21.73 6.69 -0.40
CA LEU A 204 -20.78 6.20 -1.39
C LEU A 204 -19.95 5.09 -0.75
N ALA A 205 -19.54 4.14 -1.58
CA ALA A 205 -18.75 2.99 -1.16
C ALA A 205 -17.72 2.67 -2.23
N PHE A 206 -16.49 2.40 -1.79
CA PHE A 206 -15.37 2.02 -2.64
C PHE A 206 -14.68 0.79 -2.06
N GLY A 207 -14.07 -0.03 -2.91
CA GLY A 207 -13.36 -1.24 -2.49
C GLY A 207 -14.24 -2.49 -2.49
N GLY A 208 -13.81 -3.52 -1.76
CA GLY A 208 -14.54 -4.77 -1.59
C GLY A 208 -14.85 -5.49 -2.91
N ASP A 209 -16.00 -6.17 -2.94
CA ASP A 209 -16.51 -6.90 -4.12
C ASP A 209 -17.40 -6.05 -5.07
N GLY A 210 -17.58 -4.75 -4.77
CA GLY A 210 -18.45 -3.84 -5.51
C GLY A 210 -19.96 -4.02 -5.28
N ARG A 211 -20.39 -5.00 -4.47
CA ARG A 211 -21.79 -5.29 -4.12
C ARG A 211 -22.08 -4.82 -2.70
N TYR A 212 -22.29 -3.52 -2.58
CA TYR A 212 -22.42 -2.87 -1.28
C TYR A 212 -23.83 -2.94 -0.70
N VAL A 213 -23.87 -3.07 0.62
CA VAL A 213 -25.06 -2.92 1.45
C VAL A 213 -24.86 -1.68 2.32
N PHE A 214 -25.71 -0.67 2.12
CA PHE A 214 -25.70 0.58 2.86
C PHE A 214 -26.73 0.54 4.00
N ARG A 215 -26.29 0.76 5.23
CA ARG A 215 -27.15 0.88 6.40
C ARG A 215 -26.93 2.23 7.08
N TRP A 216 -28.02 2.84 7.54
CA TRP A 216 -28.00 4.12 8.24
C TRP A 216 -28.52 3.94 9.68
N PRO A 217 -27.71 3.43 10.62
CA PRO A 217 -28.15 3.14 11.97
C PRO A 217 -28.74 4.36 12.68
N GLY A 218 -29.79 4.15 13.47
CA GLY A 218 -30.49 5.24 14.17
C GLY A 218 -31.40 6.08 13.28
N THR A 219 -31.58 5.70 12.01
CA THR A 219 -32.50 6.36 11.06
C THR A 219 -33.44 5.35 10.40
N GLY A 220 -34.47 5.84 9.72
CA GLY A 220 -35.32 5.02 8.84
C GLY A 220 -34.80 4.86 7.40
N LEU A 221 -33.60 5.39 7.10
CA LEU A 221 -33.05 5.41 5.74
C LEU A 221 -32.50 4.05 5.33
N GLN A 222 -32.73 3.68 4.07
CA GLN A 222 -32.27 2.42 3.51
C GLN A 222 -31.59 2.62 2.16
N GLY A 223 -30.51 1.87 1.93
CA GLY A 223 -29.79 1.92 0.66
C GLY A 223 -28.98 3.20 0.46
N LYS A 224 -28.47 3.35 -0.77
CA LYS A 224 -27.50 4.37 -1.16
C LYS A 224 -28.02 5.80 -1.01
N GLY A 225 -29.31 6.03 -1.26
CA GLY A 225 -29.87 7.37 -1.44
C GLY A 225 -29.88 7.79 -2.91
N PRO A 226 -29.99 9.09 -3.22
CA PRO A 226 -29.96 10.22 -2.28
C PRO A 226 -31.20 10.26 -1.37
N HIS A 227 -30.98 10.64 -0.11
CA HIS A 227 -32.02 10.81 0.92
C HIS A 227 -32.15 12.30 1.27
N ALA A 228 -33.39 12.80 1.32
CA ALA A 228 -33.66 14.17 1.75
C ALA A 228 -33.77 14.25 3.28
N ILE A 229 -33.09 15.22 3.89
CA ILE A 229 -33.00 15.39 5.34
C ILE A 229 -33.16 16.86 5.70
N CYS A 230 -34.03 17.13 6.66
CA CYS A 230 -34.16 18.44 7.28
C CYS A 230 -33.67 18.37 8.73
N ALA A 231 -32.42 18.80 8.97
CA ALA A 231 -31.88 18.91 10.32
C ALA A 231 -32.31 20.23 10.95
N ARG A 232 -33.21 20.18 11.95
CA ARG A 232 -33.64 21.36 12.75
C ARG A 232 -32.87 21.53 14.06
N ARG A 233 -32.02 20.57 14.38
CA ARG A 233 -31.11 20.55 15.54
C ARG A 233 -29.83 19.84 15.13
N ASP A 234 -28.80 19.93 15.97
CA ASP A 234 -27.57 19.15 15.81
C ASP A 234 -27.90 17.67 15.59
N THR A 235 -27.51 17.16 14.43
CA THR A 235 -27.85 15.81 13.98
C THR A 235 -26.59 15.15 13.43
N THR A 236 -26.21 14.02 14.01
CA THR A 236 -25.15 13.16 13.47
C THR A 236 -25.77 11.97 12.77
N LEU A 237 -25.35 11.75 11.52
CA LEU A 237 -25.78 10.63 10.70
C LEU A 237 -24.60 9.70 10.48
N THR A 238 -24.85 8.40 10.65
CA THR A 238 -23.85 7.36 10.48
C THR A 238 -24.25 6.46 9.32
N LEU A 239 -23.30 6.20 8.43
CA LEU A 239 -23.41 5.24 7.34
C LEU A 239 -22.48 4.08 7.64
N VAL A 240 -23.01 2.86 7.61
CA VAL A 240 -22.22 1.62 7.66
C VAL A 240 -22.34 0.95 6.31
N VAL A 241 -21.19 0.68 5.68
CA VAL A 241 -21.09 -0.03 4.40
C VAL A 241 -20.50 -1.41 4.66
N SER A 242 -21.21 -2.43 4.20
CA SER A 242 -20.72 -3.83 4.16
C SER A 242 -20.80 -4.37 2.73
N ASP A 243 -20.10 -5.46 2.46
CA ASP A 243 -20.17 -6.20 1.19
C ASP A 243 -20.51 -7.68 1.42
N ASN A 244 -20.76 -8.43 0.34
CA ASN A 244 -21.03 -9.88 0.43
C ASN A 244 -19.75 -10.71 0.51
N GLY A 245 -18.62 -10.15 0.08
CA GLY A 245 -17.30 -10.75 0.10
C GLY A 245 -16.66 -10.87 1.49
N GLY A 246 -17.40 -10.52 2.55
CA GLY A 246 -16.93 -10.59 3.93
C GLY A 246 -15.75 -9.66 4.19
N THR A 247 -15.66 -8.54 3.48
CA THR A 247 -14.71 -7.48 3.81
C THR A 247 -15.13 -6.83 5.13
N LEU A 248 -14.16 -6.34 5.93
CA LEU A 248 -14.48 -5.63 7.16
C LEU A 248 -15.36 -4.40 6.80
N PRO A 249 -16.55 -4.25 7.42
CA PRO A 249 -17.41 -3.09 7.16
C PRO A 249 -16.71 -1.80 7.54
N ASP A 250 -16.98 -0.73 6.78
CA ASP A 250 -16.49 0.60 7.07
C ASP A 250 -17.62 1.55 7.45
N THR A 251 -17.30 2.58 8.25
CA THR A 251 -18.27 3.50 8.82
C THR A 251 -17.88 4.95 8.58
N ALA A 252 -18.77 5.70 7.95
CA ALA A 252 -18.67 7.15 7.80
C ALA A 252 -19.71 7.85 8.66
N TRP A 253 -19.42 9.08 9.09
CA TRP A 253 -20.40 9.91 9.77
C TRP A 253 -20.29 11.37 9.34
N VAL A 254 -21.43 12.06 9.38
CA VAL A 254 -21.51 13.50 9.16
C VAL A 254 -22.31 14.13 10.28
N THR A 255 -21.86 15.29 10.76
CA THR A 255 -22.59 16.08 11.77
C THR A 255 -23.08 17.36 11.13
N ILE A 256 -24.40 17.55 11.14
CA ILE A 256 -25.07 18.73 10.62
C ILE A 256 -25.41 19.62 11.82
N LYS A 257 -24.91 20.85 11.80
CA LYS A 257 -25.22 21.89 12.78
C LYS A 257 -26.01 23.00 12.08
N PRO A 258 -27.32 23.09 12.30
CA PRO A 258 -28.12 24.16 11.73
C PRO A 258 -27.66 25.49 12.34
N SER A 259 -27.39 26.49 11.51
CA SER A 259 -27.29 27.87 11.96
C SER A 259 -28.67 28.32 12.43
N GLY A 260 -28.80 28.57 13.73
CA GLY A 260 -30.04 29.04 14.37
C GLY A 260 -30.45 30.43 13.95
#